data_AF-A0A973HNC3-F1
#
_entry.id   AF-A0A973HNC3-F1
#
_cell.length_a   1.000
_cell.length_b   1.000
_cell.length_c   1.000
_cell.angle_alpha   90.00
_cell.angle_beta   90.00
_cell.angle_gamma   90.00
#
_symmetry.space_group_name_H-M   'P 1'
#
loop_
_entity.id
_entity.type
_entity.pdbx_description
1 polymer ?
#
loop_
_entity_poly.entity_id
_entity_poly.type
_entity_poly.pdbx_seq_one_letter_code
_entity_poly.pdbx_strand_id
1 'polypeptide(L)'
;MLIELPLETMSYDLLKQEGIIDGKTIPDHLKLYMNQANLSLKKLNALVEKETLSEAKGHEFQALLVEACKRVICHPIVSNNRYLARFSAGVSFEQARHEVQQFSVFAVQFNVAQAQLIANAPTVEAYDERLKLLLNEEGVPYAHGFEGELSGQWKNKTNHFTWLRHMATGLNLEFADIGKIWLALPGTKKFVESTLKYYAHIDPNISSGASFGIENWAANGLWKPWISGMYILNDSLDEPINLGYLMYHDKEEQHHSQATIDELLENFLEPWFDSSRFLSGAEAILNDGIQVYYESQLDSCPGKDNSWPDTVVGVV
;
A
#
# COMPACT_ATOMS: atom_id res chain seq x y z
N MET A 1 11.98 -22.47 2.63
CA MET A 1 11.39 -23.43 1.69
C MET A 1 12.25 -23.41 0.44
N LEU A 2 12.70 -24.56 -0.06
CA LEU A 2 13.52 -24.61 -1.28
C LEU A 2 12.56 -24.73 -2.46
N ILE A 3 12.54 -23.73 -3.33
CA ILE A 3 11.83 -23.80 -4.60
C ILE A 3 12.67 -24.66 -5.54
N GLU A 4 12.10 -25.78 -5.97
CA GLU A 4 12.74 -26.73 -6.90
C GLU A 4 12.53 -26.36 -8.39
N LEU A 5 11.84 -25.25 -8.65
CA LEU A 5 11.59 -24.78 -10.02
C LEU A 5 12.79 -23.99 -10.56
N PRO A 6 13.02 -24.00 -11.89
CA PRO A 6 14.10 -23.24 -12.52
C PRO A 6 14.04 -21.73 -12.23
N LEU A 7 15.16 -21.02 -12.34
CA LEU A 7 15.22 -19.57 -12.05
C LEU A 7 14.42 -18.73 -13.06
N GLU A 8 14.29 -19.20 -14.28
CA GLU A 8 13.43 -18.62 -15.32
C GLU A 8 11.93 -18.75 -15.05
N THR A 9 11.54 -19.46 -13.98
CA THR A 9 10.14 -19.64 -13.60
C THR A 9 9.51 -18.30 -13.20
N MET A 10 8.39 -18.00 -13.84
CA MET A 10 7.62 -16.78 -13.59
C MET A 10 6.70 -16.95 -12.38
N SER A 11 6.26 -15.82 -11.80
CA SER A 11 5.44 -15.75 -10.59
C SER A 11 4.20 -16.64 -10.64
N TYR A 12 3.55 -16.80 -11.79
CA TYR A 12 2.39 -17.71 -11.92
C TYR A 12 2.73 -19.14 -11.51
N ASP A 13 3.79 -19.71 -12.06
CA ASP A 13 4.14 -21.11 -11.80
C ASP A 13 4.68 -21.30 -10.37
N LEU A 14 5.40 -20.30 -9.84
CA LEU A 14 5.83 -20.27 -8.43
C LEU A 14 4.63 -20.30 -7.48
N LEU A 15 3.65 -19.41 -7.68
CA LEU A 15 2.45 -19.34 -6.84
C LEU A 15 1.56 -20.58 -7.00
N LYS A 16 1.54 -21.19 -8.20
CA LYS A 16 0.79 -22.42 -8.47
C LYS A 16 1.39 -23.63 -7.76
N GLN A 17 2.72 -23.78 -7.77
CA GLN A 17 3.40 -24.84 -7.04
C GLN A 17 3.06 -24.81 -5.55
N GLU A 18 2.89 -23.61 -5.03
CA GLU A 18 2.65 -23.33 -3.61
C GLU A 18 1.16 -23.36 -3.23
N GLY A 19 0.29 -23.72 -4.17
CA GLY A 19 -1.15 -23.84 -3.94
C GLY A 19 -1.85 -22.51 -3.69
N ILE A 20 -1.20 -21.37 -3.95
CA ILE A 20 -1.79 -20.03 -3.80
C ILE A 20 -2.78 -19.77 -4.94
N ILE A 21 -2.50 -20.33 -6.13
CA ILE A 21 -3.42 -20.31 -7.27
C ILE A 21 -3.78 -21.72 -7.73
N ASP A 22 -5.04 -21.92 -8.11
CA ASP A 22 -5.58 -23.23 -8.52
C ASP A 22 -5.26 -23.60 -9.99
N GLY A 23 -4.66 -22.66 -10.73
CA GLY A 23 -4.30 -22.80 -12.13
C GLY A 23 -5.45 -22.64 -13.13
N LYS A 24 -6.66 -22.25 -12.69
CA LYS A 24 -7.83 -21.99 -13.55
C LYS A 24 -8.08 -20.49 -13.71
N THR A 25 -8.03 -19.75 -12.61
CA THR A 25 -8.31 -18.32 -12.58
C THR A 25 -7.36 -17.62 -11.62
N ILE A 26 -6.81 -16.48 -12.04
CA ILE A 26 -5.95 -15.65 -11.18
C ILE A 26 -6.85 -14.67 -10.41
N PRO A 27 -6.88 -14.74 -9.07
CA PRO A 27 -7.56 -13.74 -8.23
C PRO A 27 -7.10 -12.32 -8.55
N ASP A 28 -8.03 -11.36 -8.53
CA ASP A 28 -7.74 -9.97 -8.91
C ASP A 28 -6.63 -9.35 -8.06
N HIS A 29 -6.62 -9.62 -6.75
CA HIS A 29 -5.60 -9.12 -5.81
C HIS A 29 -4.18 -9.64 -6.09
N LEU A 30 -4.02 -10.70 -6.89
CA LEU A 30 -2.70 -11.25 -7.25
C LEU A 30 -2.16 -10.69 -8.57
N LYS A 31 -3.01 -10.13 -9.44
CA LYS A 31 -2.62 -9.79 -10.82
C LYS A 31 -1.50 -8.75 -10.89
N LEU A 32 -1.62 -7.67 -10.09
CA LEU A 32 -0.61 -6.61 -10.06
C LEU A 32 0.70 -7.15 -9.50
N TYR A 33 0.65 -7.77 -8.32
CA TYR A 33 1.82 -8.36 -7.68
C TYR A 33 2.56 -9.35 -8.59
N MET A 34 1.85 -10.24 -9.28
CA MET A 34 2.46 -11.21 -10.19
C MET A 34 3.22 -10.56 -11.33
N ASN A 35 2.67 -9.50 -11.92
CA ASN A 35 3.33 -8.75 -12.98
C ASN A 35 4.59 -8.06 -12.46
N GLN A 36 4.51 -7.44 -11.29
CA GLN A 36 5.62 -6.73 -10.66
C GLN A 36 6.74 -7.69 -10.22
N ALA A 37 6.37 -8.79 -9.58
CA ALA A 37 7.30 -9.87 -9.22
C ALA A 37 8.04 -10.43 -10.45
N ASN A 38 7.38 -10.55 -11.60
CA ASN A 38 8.04 -10.97 -12.84
C ASN A 38 9.10 -9.99 -13.32
N LEU A 39 8.93 -8.68 -13.09
CA LEU A 39 9.95 -7.69 -13.42
C LEU A 39 11.19 -7.88 -12.55
N SER A 40 11.01 -8.08 -11.25
CA SER A 40 12.13 -8.29 -10.32
C SER A 40 12.79 -9.67 -10.49
N LEU A 41 12.04 -10.72 -10.85
CA LEU A 41 12.59 -12.03 -11.23
C LEU A 41 13.47 -11.94 -12.50
N LYS A 42 13.11 -11.13 -13.49
CA LYS A 42 13.97 -10.89 -14.66
C LYS A 42 15.28 -10.21 -14.27
N LYS A 43 15.24 -9.25 -13.33
CA LYS A 43 16.44 -8.61 -12.79
C LYS A 43 17.32 -9.62 -12.06
N LEU A 44 16.72 -10.46 -11.21
CA LEU A 44 17.40 -11.56 -10.52
C LEU A 44 18.11 -12.51 -11.50
N ASN A 45 17.42 -12.97 -12.54
CA ASN A 45 17.99 -13.89 -13.52
C ASN A 45 19.18 -13.28 -14.26
N ALA A 46 19.10 -11.99 -14.60
CA ALA A 46 20.22 -11.28 -15.21
C ALA A 46 21.45 -11.18 -14.26
N LEU A 47 21.24 -11.17 -12.93
CA LEU A 47 22.34 -11.20 -11.95
C LEU A 47 22.98 -12.58 -11.84
N VAL A 48 22.19 -13.65 -11.98
CA VAL A 48 22.68 -15.03 -11.98
C VAL A 48 23.42 -15.35 -13.28
N GLU A 49 22.87 -14.97 -14.43
CA GLU A 49 23.51 -15.15 -15.75
C GLU A 49 24.88 -14.44 -15.85
N LYS A 50 25.04 -13.32 -15.14
CA LYS A 50 26.31 -12.58 -15.07
C LYS A 50 27.27 -13.10 -14.00
N GLU A 51 26.92 -14.19 -13.31
CA GLU A 51 27.66 -14.78 -12.19
C GLU A 51 27.89 -13.79 -11.02
N THR A 52 27.07 -12.74 -10.92
CA THR A 52 27.10 -11.79 -9.79
C THR A 52 26.27 -12.25 -8.59
N LEU A 53 25.40 -13.24 -8.79
CA LEU A 53 24.60 -13.90 -7.77
C LEU A 53 24.62 -15.42 -8.00
N SER A 54 24.70 -16.23 -6.95
CA SER A 54 24.64 -17.68 -7.08
C SER A 54 23.20 -18.16 -7.36
N GLU A 55 23.06 -19.30 -8.05
CA GLU A 55 21.74 -19.90 -8.28
C GLU A 55 20.98 -20.19 -6.98
N ALA A 56 21.70 -20.66 -5.94
CA ALA A 56 21.12 -20.90 -4.62
C ALA A 56 20.48 -19.62 -4.03
N LYS A 57 21.16 -18.47 -4.16
CA LYS A 57 20.60 -17.18 -3.75
C LYS A 57 19.43 -16.75 -4.63
N GLY A 58 19.45 -17.09 -5.92
CA GLY A 58 18.30 -16.92 -6.81
C GLY A 58 17.05 -17.63 -6.29
N HIS A 59 17.16 -18.92 -5.94
CA HIS A 59 16.03 -19.69 -5.41
C HIS A 59 15.57 -19.19 -4.03
N GLU A 60 16.49 -18.72 -3.18
CA GLU A 60 16.14 -18.06 -1.91
C GLU A 60 15.25 -16.82 -2.15
N PHE A 61 15.56 -16.00 -3.16
CA PHE A 61 14.76 -14.83 -3.50
C PHE A 61 13.40 -15.19 -4.11
N GLN A 62 13.33 -16.21 -4.98
CA GLN A 62 12.04 -16.72 -5.47
C GLN A 62 11.15 -17.17 -4.30
N ALA A 63 11.73 -17.88 -3.31
CA ALA A 63 11.02 -18.30 -2.11
C ALA A 63 10.53 -17.11 -1.28
N LEU A 64 11.35 -16.05 -1.17
CA LEU A 64 10.97 -14.82 -0.49
C LEU A 64 9.77 -14.13 -1.15
N LEU A 65 9.73 -14.04 -2.49
CA LEU A 65 8.58 -13.46 -3.19
C LEU A 65 7.31 -14.27 -2.94
N VAL A 66 7.38 -15.61 -3.00
CA VAL A 66 6.25 -16.47 -2.65
C VAL A 66 5.76 -16.19 -1.22
N GLU A 67 6.67 -16.13 -0.24
CA GLU A 67 6.29 -15.90 1.16
C GLU A 67 5.75 -14.49 1.39
N ALA A 68 6.29 -13.47 0.71
CA ALA A 68 5.74 -12.12 0.72
C ALA A 68 4.32 -12.09 0.15
N CYS A 69 4.07 -12.81 -0.95
CA CYS A 69 2.74 -12.97 -1.52
C CYS A 69 1.76 -13.57 -0.50
N LYS A 70 2.13 -14.70 0.13
CA LYS A 70 1.29 -15.37 1.13
C LYS A 70 0.95 -14.47 2.32
N ARG A 71 1.92 -13.74 2.85
CA ARG A 71 1.75 -12.95 4.09
C ARG A 71 1.14 -11.58 3.88
N VAL A 72 1.34 -10.98 2.71
CA VAL A 72 0.92 -9.59 2.44
C VAL A 72 -0.23 -9.56 1.45
N ILE A 73 -0.04 -10.14 0.27
CA ILE A 73 -0.99 -10.01 -0.84
C ILE A 73 -2.22 -10.88 -0.59
N CYS A 74 -2.03 -12.07 -0.04
CA CYS A 74 -3.12 -12.95 0.40
C CYS A 74 -3.69 -12.58 1.78
N HIS A 75 -3.09 -11.62 2.50
CA HIS A 75 -3.59 -11.18 3.80
C HIS A 75 -5.08 -10.77 3.66
N PRO A 76 -5.98 -11.19 4.57
CA PRO A 76 -7.41 -10.95 4.41
C PRO A 76 -7.81 -9.47 4.25
N ILE A 77 -7.06 -8.54 4.88
CA ILE A 77 -7.31 -7.10 4.72
C ILE A 77 -6.93 -6.54 3.33
N VAL A 78 -6.12 -7.28 2.56
CA VAL A 78 -5.75 -6.95 1.17
C VAL A 78 -6.63 -7.73 0.20
N SER A 79 -6.75 -9.05 0.41
CA SER A 79 -7.42 -9.95 -0.53
C SER A 79 -8.95 -9.97 -0.40
N ASN A 80 -9.50 -9.65 0.77
CA ASN A 80 -10.92 -9.79 1.07
C ASN A 80 -11.41 -8.81 2.16
N ASN A 81 -11.13 -7.52 1.97
CA ASN A 81 -11.64 -6.46 2.84
C ASN A 81 -13.15 -6.25 2.61
N ARG A 82 -13.97 -6.78 3.51
CA ARG A 82 -15.43 -6.74 3.44
C ARG A 82 -15.99 -5.33 3.65
N TYR A 83 -15.29 -4.48 4.40
CA TYR A 83 -15.68 -3.08 4.56
C TYR A 83 -15.58 -2.36 3.22
N LEU A 84 -14.44 -2.45 2.54
CA LEU A 84 -14.24 -1.86 1.22
C LEU A 84 -15.12 -2.51 0.15
N ALA A 85 -15.33 -3.83 0.21
CA ALA A 85 -16.26 -4.50 -0.69
C ALA A 85 -17.68 -3.92 -0.55
N ARG A 86 -18.16 -3.71 0.69
CA ARG A 86 -19.45 -3.04 0.91
C ARG A 86 -19.43 -1.58 0.48
N PHE A 87 -18.35 -0.86 0.77
CA PHE A 87 -18.17 0.55 0.36
C PHE A 87 -18.31 0.68 -1.16
N SER A 88 -17.70 -0.23 -1.92
CA SER A 88 -17.73 -0.21 -3.39
C SER A 88 -19.12 -0.37 -4.00
N ALA A 89 -20.06 -0.97 -3.27
CA ALA A 89 -21.47 -1.09 -3.68
C ALA A 89 -22.28 0.21 -3.49
N GLY A 90 -21.65 1.29 -3.01
CA GLY A 90 -22.26 2.60 -2.81
C GLY A 90 -22.34 2.98 -1.34
N VAL A 91 -22.16 4.27 -1.08
CA VAL A 91 -22.16 4.87 0.27
C VAL A 91 -23.06 6.10 0.34
N SER A 92 -23.53 6.41 1.55
CA SER A 92 -24.20 7.68 1.81
C SER A 92 -23.19 8.83 1.93
N PHE A 93 -23.69 10.06 1.86
CA PHE A 93 -22.89 11.26 2.09
C PHE A 93 -22.17 11.23 3.45
N GLU A 94 -22.86 10.82 4.53
CA GLU A 94 -22.27 10.74 5.87
C GLU A 94 -21.19 9.65 5.97
N GLN A 95 -21.36 8.52 5.28
CA GLN A 95 -20.36 7.45 5.25
C GLN A 95 -19.10 7.89 4.50
N ALA A 96 -19.25 8.55 3.36
CA ALA A 96 -18.13 9.13 2.62
C ALA A 96 -17.43 10.23 3.43
N ARG A 97 -18.20 11.11 4.08
CA ARG A 97 -17.68 12.16 4.97
C ARG A 97 -16.86 11.57 6.12
N HIS A 98 -17.38 10.52 6.76
CA HIS A 98 -16.70 9.81 7.83
C HIS A 98 -15.36 9.20 7.37
N GLU A 99 -15.37 8.45 6.26
CA GLU A 99 -14.17 7.80 5.71
C GLU A 99 -13.12 8.86 5.34
N VAL A 100 -13.49 9.91 4.60
CA VAL A 100 -12.55 10.97 4.20
C VAL A 100 -11.98 11.69 5.41
N GLN A 101 -12.80 11.98 6.43
CA GLN A 101 -12.31 12.61 7.65
C GLN A 101 -11.26 11.72 8.35
N GLN A 102 -11.52 10.43 8.52
CA GLN A 102 -10.61 9.54 9.24
C GLN A 102 -9.35 9.23 8.44
N PHE A 103 -9.49 8.89 7.15
CA PHE A 103 -8.35 8.68 6.28
C PHE A 103 -7.48 9.92 6.13
N SER A 104 -8.07 11.12 6.13
CA SER A 104 -7.28 12.36 6.03
C SER A 104 -6.26 12.50 7.16
N VAL A 105 -6.59 12.00 8.36
CA VAL A 105 -5.65 12.02 9.50
C VAL A 105 -4.46 11.12 9.20
N PHE A 106 -4.70 9.91 8.69
CA PHE A 106 -3.62 9.03 8.24
C PHE A 106 -2.79 9.69 7.13
N ALA A 107 -3.43 10.19 6.06
CA ALA A 107 -2.74 10.79 4.92
C ALA A 107 -1.77 11.92 5.32
N VAL A 108 -2.14 12.79 6.25
CA VAL A 108 -1.24 13.87 6.72
C VAL A 108 -0.14 13.35 7.64
N GLN A 109 -0.43 12.35 8.48
CA GLN A 109 0.57 11.77 9.38
C GLN A 109 1.51 10.79 8.66
N PHE A 110 1.11 10.25 7.51
CA PHE A 110 1.94 9.43 6.65
C PHE A 110 3.20 10.18 6.23
N ASN A 111 3.10 11.48 5.89
CA ASN A 111 4.27 12.31 5.54
C ASN A 111 5.31 12.37 6.69
N VAL A 112 4.84 12.37 7.95
CA VAL A 112 5.72 12.33 9.12
C VAL A 112 6.40 10.96 9.23
N ALA A 113 5.65 9.87 9.05
CA ALA A 113 6.21 8.53 9.06
C ALA A 113 7.21 8.33 7.91
N GLN A 114 6.90 8.83 6.71
CA GLN A 114 7.77 8.75 5.54
C GLN A 114 9.11 9.48 5.80
N ALA A 115 9.08 10.65 6.44
CA ALA A 115 10.29 11.33 6.86
C ALA A 115 11.14 10.49 7.83
N GLN A 116 10.51 9.74 8.75
CA GLN A 116 11.22 8.81 9.63
C GLN A 116 11.82 7.62 8.85
N LEU A 117 11.08 7.08 7.86
CA LEU A 117 11.55 6.00 7.00
C LEU A 117 12.76 6.42 6.15
N ILE A 118 12.77 7.66 5.66
CA ILE A 118 13.92 8.26 4.94
C ILE A 118 15.12 8.41 5.89
N ALA A 119 14.89 8.97 7.09
CA ALA A 119 15.97 9.18 8.06
C ALA A 119 16.67 7.87 8.49
N ASN A 120 15.95 6.75 8.44
CA ASN A 120 16.45 5.41 8.76
C ASN A 120 16.73 4.55 7.51
N ALA A 121 16.85 5.14 6.32
CA ALA A 121 17.08 4.38 5.10
C ALA A 121 18.39 3.55 5.20
N PRO A 122 18.35 2.25 4.82
CA PRO A 122 19.51 1.37 4.97
C PRO A 122 20.60 1.59 3.92
N THR A 123 20.23 2.18 2.77
CA THR A 123 21.12 2.44 1.64
C THR A 123 20.87 3.86 1.09
N VAL A 124 21.79 4.35 0.28
CA VAL A 124 21.64 5.67 -0.38
C VAL A 124 20.50 5.61 -1.40
N GLU A 125 20.38 4.49 -2.10
CA GLU A 125 19.34 4.21 -3.08
C GLU A 125 17.96 4.25 -2.41
N ALA A 126 17.79 3.58 -1.27
CA ALA A 126 16.55 3.63 -0.49
C ALA A 126 16.26 5.05 0.02
N TYR A 127 17.28 5.78 0.47
CA TYR A 127 17.12 7.18 0.89
C TYR A 127 16.56 8.05 -0.24
N ASP A 128 17.17 7.96 -1.42
CA ASP A 128 16.81 8.79 -2.57
C ASP A 128 15.39 8.47 -3.08
N GLU A 129 15.04 7.20 -3.23
CA GLU A 129 13.69 6.80 -3.70
C GLU A 129 12.60 7.19 -2.70
N ARG A 130 12.83 6.96 -1.40
CA ARG A 130 11.86 7.33 -0.36
C ARG A 130 11.71 8.85 -0.23
N LEU A 131 12.78 9.61 -0.45
CA LEU A 131 12.74 11.07 -0.47
C LEU A 131 11.95 11.59 -1.67
N LYS A 132 12.10 10.98 -2.85
CA LYS A 132 11.31 11.35 -4.03
C LYS A 132 9.81 11.18 -3.77
N LEU A 133 9.42 10.08 -3.12
CA LEU A 133 8.04 9.83 -2.70
C LEU A 133 7.52 10.96 -1.80
N LEU A 134 8.23 11.30 -0.72
CA LEU A 134 7.80 12.37 0.19
C LEU A 134 7.70 13.74 -0.51
N LEU A 135 8.65 14.05 -1.39
CA LEU A 135 8.64 15.32 -2.12
C LEU A 135 7.50 15.39 -3.13
N ASN A 136 7.11 14.25 -3.73
CA ASN A 136 5.93 14.14 -4.56
C ASN A 136 4.67 14.49 -3.75
N GLU A 137 4.47 13.83 -2.61
CA GLU A 137 3.36 14.10 -1.68
C GLU A 137 3.26 15.60 -1.32
N GLU A 138 4.41 16.23 -1.09
CA GLU A 138 4.52 17.64 -0.71
C GLU A 138 4.38 18.63 -1.88
N GLY A 139 4.20 18.13 -3.11
CA GLY A 139 3.83 18.93 -4.28
C GLY A 139 4.97 19.21 -5.26
N VAL A 140 6.02 18.39 -5.26
CA VAL A 140 7.04 18.36 -6.30
C VAL A 140 6.78 17.16 -7.20
N PRO A 141 6.05 17.29 -8.32
CA PRO A 141 5.67 16.15 -9.14
C PRO A 141 6.88 15.56 -9.87
N TYR A 142 6.80 14.29 -10.24
CA TYR A 142 7.72 13.66 -11.21
C TYR A 142 7.73 14.42 -12.54
N ALA A 143 8.91 14.50 -13.16
CA ALA A 143 9.07 15.14 -14.46
C ALA A 143 8.29 14.40 -15.56
N HIS A 144 8.23 13.06 -15.46
CA HIS A 144 7.66 12.19 -16.48
C HIS A 144 6.85 11.04 -15.85
N GLY A 145 5.55 11.24 -15.60
CA GLY A 145 4.68 10.19 -15.08
C GLY A 145 4.71 10.11 -13.56
N PHE A 146 5.07 8.94 -13.02
CA PHE A 146 5.01 8.61 -11.59
C PHE A 146 6.33 8.03 -11.05
N GLU A 147 7.42 8.09 -11.83
CA GLU A 147 8.71 7.51 -11.45
C GLU A 147 9.88 8.33 -12.03
N GLY A 148 11.08 8.06 -11.53
CA GLY A 148 12.31 8.71 -11.96
C GLY A 148 12.53 10.08 -11.31
N GLU A 149 13.02 11.04 -12.09
CA GLU A 149 13.41 12.34 -11.56
C GLU A 149 12.22 13.25 -11.26
N LEU A 150 12.29 13.94 -10.13
CA LEU A 150 11.34 14.99 -9.79
C LEU A 150 11.58 16.23 -10.65
N SER A 151 10.51 16.98 -10.88
CA SER A 151 10.57 18.24 -11.63
C SER A 151 11.40 19.33 -10.94
N GLY A 152 11.72 19.16 -9.65
CA GLY A 152 12.40 20.17 -8.82
C GLY A 152 11.58 21.44 -8.57
N GLN A 153 10.31 21.47 -8.99
CA GLN A 153 9.43 22.63 -8.90
C GLN A 153 8.24 22.34 -8.01
N TRP A 154 8.27 22.88 -6.78
CA TRP A 154 7.12 22.85 -5.90
C TRP A 154 5.95 23.64 -6.48
N LYS A 155 4.75 23.05 -6.44
CA LYS A 155 3.50 23.71 -6.83
C LYS A 155 2.39 23.33 -5.86
N ASN A 156 1.74 24.34 -5.26
CA ASN A 156 0.59 24.10 -4.38
C ASN A 156 -0.53 23.27 -5.03
N LYS A 157 -0.73 23.41 -6.35
CA LYS A 157 -1.76 22.69 -7.12
C LYS A 157 -1.45 21.20 -7.34
N THR A 158 -0.23 20.76 -7.06
CA THR A 158 0.19 19.35 -7.12
C THR A 158 0.48 18.77 -5.75
N ASN A 159 0.32 19.55 -4.68
CA ASN A 159 0.43 19.03 -3.32
C ASN A 159 -0.81 18.16 -3.02
N HIS A 160 -0.58 16.95 -2.54
CA HIS A 160 -1.64 15.95 -2.36
C HIS A 160 -2.66 16.39 -1.32
N PHE A 161 -2.22 17.08 -0.26
CA PHE A 161 -3.12 17.65 0.74
C PHE A 161 -4.04 18.73 0.14
N THR A 162 -3.61 19.47 -0.89
CA THR A 162 -4.51 20.39 -1.61
C THR A 162 -5.61 19.63 -2.36
N TRP A 163 -5.32 18.50 -2.99
CA TRP A 163 -6.36 17.66 -3.61
C TRP A 163 -7.30 17.04 -2.58
N LEU A 164 -6.76 16.54 -1.47
CA LEU A 164 -7.54 16.02 -0.35
C LEU A 164 -8.50 17.09 0.22
N ARG A 165 -8.05 18.35 0.36
CA ARG A 165 -8.92 19.47 0.77
C ARG A 165 -10.07 19.71 -0.21
N HIS A 166 -9.81 19.67 -1.52
CA HIS A 166 -10.86 19.85 -2.52
C HIS A 166 -11.91 18.73 -2.48
N MET A 167 -11.47 17.47 -2.30
CA MET A 167 -12.38 16.34 -2.08
C MET A 167 -13.20 16.55 -0.80
N ALA A 168 -12.54 16.92 0.30
CA ALA A 168 -13.16 17.15 1.61
C ALA A 168 -14.22 18.27 1.57
N THR A 169 -13.99 19.37 0.84
CA THR A 169 -14.99 20.44 0.67
C THR A 169 -16.30 19.94 0.06
N GLY A 170 -16.24 19.02 -0.91
CA GLY A 170 -17.45 18.40 -1.48
C GLY A 170 -18.26 17.58 -0.47
N LEU A 171 -17.64 17.19 0.65
CA LEU A 171 -18.26 16.49 1.78
C LEU A 171 -18.58 17.42 2.95
N ASN A 172 -18.59 18.74 2.73
CA ASN A 172 -18.77 19.78 3.75
C ASN A 172 -17.72 19.74 4.87
N LEU A 173 -16.53 19.19 4.62
CA LEU A 173 -15.42 19.18 5.58
C LEU A 173 -14.56 20.43 5.34
N GLU A 174 -14.31 21.19 6.40
CA GLU A 174 -13.40 22.33 6.35
C GLU A 174 -11.98 21.92 6.75
N PHE A 175 -11.03 22.86 6.65
CA PHE A 175 -9.66 22.61 7.08
C PHE A 175 -9.59 22.10 8.52
N ALA A 176 -10.42 22.63 9.43
CA ALA A 176 -10.46 22.21 10.83
C ALA A 176 -10.87 20.74 11.03
N ASP A 177 -11.54 20.14 10.04
CA ASP A 177 -12.16 18.82 10.13
C ASP A 177 -11.33 17.68 9.55
N ILE A 178 -10.13 17.95 9.00
CA ILE A 178 -9.30 16.94 8.33
C ILE A 178 -7.83 16.99 8.76
N GLY A 179 -7.14 15.85 8.71
CA GLY A 179 -5.67 15.79 8.81
C GLY A 179 -5.07 15.99 10.20
N LYS A 180 -5.89 16.28 11.22
CA LYS A 180 -5.39 16.57 12.57
C LYS A 180 -5.51 15.36 13.46
N ILE A 181 -4.42 15.01 14.15
CA ILE A 181 -4.35 13.80 14.99
C ILE A 181 -5.41 13.75 16.10
N TRP A 182 -5.88 14.90 16.59
CA TRP A 182 -6.95 14.96 17.60
C TRP A 182 -8.35 14.66 17.05
N LEU A 183 -8.51 14.50 15.73
CA LEU A 183 -9.74 14.05 15.08
C LEU A 183 -9.78 12.52 14.91
N ALA A 184 -8.66 11.84 15.16
CA ALA A 184 -8.54 10.40 14.96
C ALA A 184 -9.45 9.63 15.92
N LEU A 185 -10.28 8.75 15.35
CA LEU A 185 -10.91 7.67 16.09
C LEU A 185 -9.86 6.65 16.58
N PRO A 186 -10.19 5.79 17.56
CA PRO A 186 -9.24 4.84 18.13
C PRO A 186 -8.47 4.02 17.10
N GLY A 187 -9.15 3.49 16.07
CA GLY A 187 -8.46 2.73 15.03
C GLY A 187 -7.58 3.57 14.12
N THR A 188 -8.02 4.76 13.72
CA THR A 188 -7.21 5.73 12.96
C THR A 188 -5.95 6.12 13.73
N LYS A 189 -6.09 6.40 15.03
CA LYS A 189 -4.96 6.72 15.91
C LYS A 189 -4.00 5.54 16.00
N LYS A 190 -4.52 4.33 16.18
CA LYS A 190 -3.71 3.11 16.25
C LYS A 190 -2.97 2.84 14.93
N PHE A 191 -3.60 3.12 13.79
CA PHE A 191 -2.95 3.01 12.49
C PHE A 191 -1.79 4.00 12.38
N VAL A 192 -2.01 5.29 12.65
CA VAL A 192 -0.95 6.31 12.67
C VAL A 192 0.19 5.92 13.61
N GLU A 193 -0.11 5.50 14.84
CA GLU A 193 0.89 5.06 15.82
C GLU A 193 1.70 3.86 15.33
N SER A 194 1.05 2.91 14.65
CA SER A 194 1.71 1.72 14.09
C SER A 194 2.60 2.09 12.92
N THR A 195 2.15 2.96 12.01
CA THR A 195 2.97 3.44 10.89
C THR A 195 4.21 4.18 11.41
N LEU A 196 4.05 5.12 12.35
CA LEU A 196 5.18 5.82 12.97
C LEU A 196 6.14 4.84 13.68
N LYS A 197 5.61 3.87 14.43
CA LYS A 197 6.42 2.86 15.13
C LYS A 197 7.25 2.04 14.15
N TYR A 198 6.65 1.54 13.07
CA TYR A 198 7.31 0.62 12.17
C TYR A 198 8.23 1.33 11.16
N TYR A 199 7.85 2.50 10.65
CA TYR A 199 8.70 3.28 9.74
C TYR A 199 9.93 3.85 10.47
N ALA A 200 9.80 4.19 11.76
CA ALA A 200 10.92 4.64 12.59
C ALA A 200 11.71 3.48 13.23
N HIS A 201 11.44 2.22 12.88
CA HIS A 201 12.07 1.08 13.53
C HIS A 201 13.59 1.05 13.26
N ILE A 202 14.38 0.78 14.29
CA ILE A 202 15.86 0.77 14.22
C ILE A 202 16.42 -0.38 13.38
N ASP A 203 15.63 -1.43 13.20
CA ASP A 203 15.96 -2.53 12.31
C ASP A 203 15.42 -2.23 10.91
N PRO A 204 16.30 -2.08 9.90
CA PRO A 204 15.90 -1.72 8.55
C PRO A 204 15.03 -2.79 7.87
N ASN A 205 15.17 -4.07 8.26
CA ASN A 205 14.30 -5.12 7.71
C ASN A 205 12.85 -4.88 8.12
N ILE A 206 12.61 -4.52 9.39
CA ILE A 206 11.26 -4.27 9.90
C ILE A 206 10.65 -3.03 9.25
N SER A 207 11.41 -1.95 9.08
CA SER A 207 10.91 -0.71 8.48
C SER A 207 10.67 -0.84 6.97
N SER A 208 11.59 -1.46 6.21
CA SER A 208 11.37 -1.79 4.79
C SER A 208 10.21 -2.77 4.60
N GLY A 209 10.08 -3.76 5.51
CA GLY A 209 8.95 -4.68 5.52
C GLY A 209 7.62 -3.96 5.70
N ALA A 210 7.52 -3.07 6.69
CA ALA A 210 6.31 -2.29 6.92
C ALA A 210 5.96 -1.37 5.74
N SER A 211 6.96 -0.77 5.09
CA SER A 211 6.75 -0.03 3.85
C SER A 211 6.14 -0.93 2.77
N PHE A 212 6.77 -2.08 2.50
CA PHE A 212 6.25 -3.07 1.57
C PHE A 212 4.79 -3.46 1.86
N GLY A 213 4.43 -3.66 3.13
CA GLY A 213 3.07 -3.98 3.55
C GLY A 213 2.05 -2.89 3.21
N ILE A 214 2.36 -1.63 3.53
CA ILE A 214 1.48 -0.48 3.24
C ILE A 214 1.33 -0.26 1.74
N GLU A 215 2.44 -0.18 1.00
CA GLU A 215 2.41 0.13 -0.43
C GLU A 215 1.64 -0.95 -1.22
N ASN A 216 1.82 -2.23 -0.85
CA ASN A 216 1.08 -3.32 -1.49
C ASN A 216 -0.40 -3.37 -1.09
N TRP A 217 -0.75 -2.98 0.15
CA TRP A 217 -2.16 -2.79 0.52
C TRP A 217 -2.81 -1.66 -0.26
N ALA A 218 -2.14 -0.50 -0.36
CA ALA A 218 -2.62 0.66 -1.09
C ALA A 218 -2.88 0.30 -2.56
N ALA A 219 -1.91 -0.32 -3.23
CA ALA A 219 -1.99 -0.65 -4.65
C ALA A 219 -3.01 -1.74 -5.00
N ASN A 220 -3.25 -2.71 -4.10
CA ASN A 220 -4.08 -3.89 -4.41
C ASN A 220 -5.48 -3.85 -3.79
N GLY A 221 -5.65 -3.20 -2.63
CA GLY A 221 -6.87 -3.32 -1.83
C GLY A 221 -7.66 -2.03 -1.61
N LEU A 222 -7.01 -0.87 -1.62
CA LEU A 222 -7.59 0.38 -1.10
C LEU A 222 -8.41 1.16 -2.13
N TRP A 223 -7.76 1.62 -3.22
CA TRP A 223 -8.28 2.76 -3.98
C TRP A 223 -9.49 2.43 -4.86
N LYS A 224 -9.45 1.32 -5.60
CA LYS A 224 -10.52 0.97 -6.56
C LYS A 224 -11.89 0.80 -5.88
N PRO A 225 -12.03 0.04 -4.78
CA PRO A 225 -13.31 -0.08 -4.08
C PRO A 225 -13.83 1.27 -3.57
N TRP A 226 -12.94 2.12 -3.05
CA TRP A 226 -13.30 3.44 -2.58
C TRP A 226 -13.80 4.34 -3.72
N ILE A 227 -13.06 4.42 -4.82
CA ILE A 227 -13.43 5.16 -6.02
C ILE A 227 -14.80 4.70 -6.54
N SER A 228 -15.05 3.39 -6.61
CA SER A 228 -16.34 2.83 -7.05
C SER A 228 -17.51 3.31 -6.18
N GLY A 229 -17.37 3.26 -4.85
CA GLY A 229 -18.41 3.74 -3.93
C GLY A 229 -18.67 5.25 -4.07
N MET A 230 -17.60 6.03 -4.26
CA MET A 230 -17.69 7.48 -4.44
C MET A 230 -18.33 7.88 -5.78
N TYR A 231 -18.13 7.11 -6.85
CA TYR A 231 -18.83 7.34 -8.12
C TYR A 231 -20.34 7.17 -7.97
N ILE A 232 -20.79 6.12 -7.29
CA ILE A 232 -22.21 5.89 -7.03
C ILE A 232 -22.80 7.03 -6.20
N LEU A 233 -22.07 7.54 -5.20
CA LEU A 233 -22.48 8.72 -4.44
C LEU A 233 -22.59 9.95 -5.36
N ASN A 234 -21.58 10.23 -6.18
CA ASN A 234 -21.59 11.38 -7.09
C ASN A 234 -22.75 11.38 -8.07
N ASP A 235 -23.20 10.21 -8.55
CA ASP A 235 -24.37 10.10 -9.42
C ASP A 235 -25.68 10.54 -8.74
N SER A 236 -25.70 10.63 -7.41
CA SER A 236 -26.85 11.07 -6.61
C SER A 236 -26.77 12.53 -6.13
N LEU A 237 -25.66 13.23 -6.36
CA LEU A 237 -25.44 14.60 -5.89
C LEU A 237 -25.67 15.61 -7.03
N ASP A 238 -26.26 16.76 -6.70
CA ASP A 238 -26.38 17.88 -7.65
C ASP A 238 -25.00 18.43 -8.05
N GLU A 239 -24.06 18.45 -7.08
CA GLU A 239 -22.67 18.88 -7.26
C GLU A 239 -21.72 17.72 -6.90
N PRO A 240 -21.03 17.12 -7.88
CA PRO A 240 -20.13 15.99 -7.64
C PRO A 240 -18.92 16.34 -6.78
N ILE A 241 -18.53 15.42 -5.90
CA ILE A 241 -17.29 15.48 -5.13
C ILE A 241 -16.08 15.26 -6.06
N ASN A 242 -15.05 16.07 -5.91
CA ASN A 242 -13.82 15.93 -6.69
C ASN A 242 -13.00 14.71 -6.24
N LEU A 243 -12.92 13.69 -7.08
CA LEU A 243 -12.20 12.43 -6.79
C LEU A 243 -10.73 12.42 -7.24
N GLY A 244 -10.17 13.57 -7.63
CA GLY A 244 -8.82 13.67 -8.18
C GLY A 244 -7.73 13.11 -7.25
N TYR A 245 -7.89 13.28 -5.93
CA TYR A 245 -7.00 12.69 -4.92
C TYR A 245 -6.97 11.16 -5.05
N LEU A 246 -8.14 10.50 -4.98
CA LEU A 246 -8.24 9.03 -5.06
C LEU A 246 -7.74 8.50 -6.41
N MET A 247 -8.14 9.14 -7.52
CA MET A 247 -7.78 8.70 -8.87
C MET A 247 -6.30 8.85 -9.18
N TYR A 248 -5.61 9.80 -8.53
CA TYR A 248 -4.16 9.94 -8.65
C TYR A 248 -3.45 8.79 -7.94
N HIS A 249 -3.80 8.54 -6.67
CA HIS A 249 -3.17 7.48 -5.86
C HIS A 249 -3.43 6.07 -6.44
N ASP A 250 -4.62 5.78 -7.01
CA ASP A 250 -4.85 4.48 -7.70
C ASP A 250 -3.82 4.19 -8.81
N LYS A 251 -3.31 5.24 -9.46
CA LYS A 251 -2.27 5.12 -10.50
C LYS A 251 -0.88 5.10 -9.90
N GLU A 252 -0.59 6.05 -9.02
CA GLU A 252 0.73 6.23 -8.41
C GLU A 252 1.17 5.01 -7.59
N GLU A 253 0.25 4.40 -6.85
CA GLU A 253 0.58 3.35 -5.88
C GLU A 253 0.96 2.03 -6.56
N GLN A 254 0.63 1.88 -7.85
CA GLN A 254 1.17 0.80 -8.69
C GLN A 254 2.68 0.95 -8.91
N HIS A 255 3.20 2.19 -8.90
CA HIS A 255 4.63 2.46 -8.98
C HIS A 255 5.29 2.32 -7.61
N HIS A 256 4.66 2.81 -6.54
CA HIS A 256 5.19 2.62 -5.18
C HIS A 256 5.31 1.13 -4.80
N SER A 257 4.28 0.34 -5.06
CA SER A 257 4.33 -1.11 -4.82
C SER A 257 5.42 -1.80 -5.64
N GLN A 258 5.63 -1.42 -6.91
CA GLN A 258 6.76 -1.93 -7.71
C GLN A 258 8.11 -1.52 -7.10
N ALA A 259 8.25 -0.26 -6.68
CA ALA A 259 9.47 0.25 -6.05
C ALA A 259 9.83 -0.55 -4.78
N THR A 260 8.84 -0.94 -3.95
CA THR A 260 9.10 -1.78 -2.77
C THR A 260 9.54 -3.20 -3.11
N ILE A 261 9.08 -3.78 -4.23
CA ILE A 261 9.55 -5.11 -4.70
C ILE A 261 10.98 -4.99 -5.24
N ASP A 262 11.32 -3.89 -5.89
CA ASP A 262 12.68 -3.62 -6.35
C ASP A 262 13.63 -3.36 -5.16
N GLU A 263 13.21 -2.55 -4.19
CA GLU A 263 13.96 -2.34 -2.94
C GLU A 263 14.13 -3.67 -2.17
N LEU A 264 13.14 -4.56 -2.22
CA LEU A 264 13.25 -5.90 -1.62
C LEU A 264 14.37 -6.71 -2.28
N LEU A 265 14.52 -6.67 -3.61
CA LEU A 265 15.64 -7.32 -4.30
C LEU A 265 16.97 -6.67 -3.91
N GLU A 266 17.06 -5.35 -3.89
CA GLU A 266 18.28 -4.62 -3.53
C GLU A 266 18.71 -4.95 -2.10
N ASN A 267 17.79 -4.83 -1.14
CA ASN A 267 18.03 -5.19 0.25
C ASN A 267 18.41 -6.67 0.38
N PHE A 268 17.77 -7.59 -0.35
CA PHE A 268 18.10 -9.02 -0.30
C PHE A 268 19.56 -9.32 -0.65
N LEU A 269 20.19 -8.49 -1.49
CA LEU A 269 21.60 -8.64 -1.87
C LEU A 269 22.56 -8.15 -0.79
N GLU A 270 22.06 -7.41 0.20
CA GLU A 270 22.87 -6.87 1.28
C GLU A 270 23.16 -7.88 2.40
N PRO A 271 24.37 -7.87 3.01
CA PRO A 271 24.73 -8.82 4.06
C PRO A 271 23.89 -8.72 5.34
N TRP A 272 23.25 -7.57 5.57
CA TRP A 272 22.45 -7.31 6.78
C TRP A 272 21.00 -7.80 6.67
N PHE A 273 20.57 -8.23 5.48
CA PHE A 273 19.18 -8.54 5.22
C PHE A 273 18.73 -9.84 5.88
N ASP A 274 17.55 -9.78 6.50
CA ASP A 274 16.88 -10.89 7.16
C ASP A 274 15.43 -10.95 6.67
N SER A 275 15.15 -11.93 5.82
CA SER A 275 13.83 -12.19 5.25
C SER A 275 12.74 -12.40 6.30
N SER A 276 13.06 -13.05 7.42
CA SER A 276 12.07 -13.31 8.47
C SER A 276 11.67 -12.02 9.17
N ARG A 277 12.64 -11.13 9.42
CA ARG A 277 12.38 -9.83 10.04
C ARG A 277 11.64 -8.90 9.07
N PHE A 278 12.02 -8.91 7.79
CA PHE A 278 11.29 -8.19 6.75
C PHE A 278 9.81 -8.58 6.69
N LEU A 279 9.54 -9.89 6.55
CA LEU A 279 8.17 -10.40 6.49
C LEU A 279 7.38 -10.11 7.76
N SER A 280 8.03 -10.15 8.94
CA SER A 280 7.39 -9.78 10.20
C SER A 280 7.00 -8.31 10.24
N GLY A 281 7.81 -7.39 9.70
CA GLY A 281 7.44 -5.97 9.60
C GLY A 281 6.27 -5.74 8.66
N ALA A 282 6.29 -6.42 7.51
CA ALA A 282 5.24 -6.34 6.50
C ALA A 282 3.88 -6.84 7.02
N GLU A 283 3.87 -7.97 7.73
CA GLU A 283 2.65 -8.52 8.31
C GLU A 283 2.17 -7.71 9.53
N ALA A 284 3.09 -7.16 10.33
CA ALA A 284 2.72 -6.41 11.53
C ALA A 284 1.98 -5.11 11.22
N ILE A 285 2.34 -4.36 10.16
CA ILE A 285 1.65 -3.12 9.81
C ILE A 285 0.22 -3.37 9.30
N LEU A 286 -0.01 -4.50 8.61
CA LEU A 286 -1.34 -4.91 8.15
C LEU A 286 -2.24 -5.23 9.35
N ASN A 287 -1.72 -6.00 10.31
CA ASN A 287 -2.47 -6.44 11.49
C ASN A 287 -2.67 -5.33 12.52
N ASP A 288 -1.60 -4.65 12.93
CA ASP A 288 -1.64 -3.68 14.03
C ASP A 288 -2.20 -2.32 13.60
N GLY A 289 -2.12 -2.01 12.30
CA GLY A 289 -2.49 -0.72 11.74
C GLY A 289 -3.73 -0.79 10.86
N ILE A 290 -3.59 -1.35 9.67
CA ILE A 290 -4.62 -1.26 8.61
C ILE A 290 -5.90 -2.03 9.00
N GLN A 291 -5.79 -3.24 9.52
CA GLN A 291 -6.95 -4.00 9.94
C GLN A 291 -7.70 -3.29 11.08
N VAL A 292 -6.97 -2.79 12.09
CA VAL A 292 -7.56 -2.05 13.22
C VAL A 292 -8.22 -0.75 12.76
N TYR A 293 -7.66 -0.08 11.75
CA TYR A 293 -8.30 1.09 11.12
C TYR A 293 -9.68 0.72 10.58
N TYR A 294 -9.76 -0.32 9.75
CA TYR A 294 -11.03 -0.73 9.15
C TYR A 294 -12.02 -1.27 10.17
N GLU A 295 -11.58 -2.01 11.19
CA GLU A 295 -12.45 -2.47 12.28
C GLU A 295 -13.11 -1.27 12.96
N SER A 296 -12.32 -0.24 13.26
CA SER A 296 -12.85 1.01 13.80
C SER A 296 -13.76 1.74 12.81
N GLN A 297 -13.45 1.78 11.50
CA GLN A 297 -14.34 2.40 10.51
C GLN A 297 -15.69 1.68 10.44
N LEU A 298 -15.69 0.35 10.47
CA LEU A 298 -16.89 -0.47 10.43
C LEU A 298 -17.74 -0.31 11.69
N ASP A 299 -17.12 -0.15 12.86
CA ASP A 299 -17.80 0.01 14.14
C ASP A 299 -18.41 1.42 14.30
N SER A 300 -17.73 2.45 13.79
CA SER A 300 -18.21 3.84 13.87
C SER A 300 -18.97 4.31 12.62
N CYS A 301 -19.19 3.44 11.64
CA CYS A 301 -19.81 3.78 10.37
C CYS A 301 -21.21 4.43 10.57
N PRO A 302 -21.42 5.68 10.12
CA PRO A 302 -22.68 6.37 10.34
C PRO A 302 -23.80 5.76 9.49
N GLY A 303 -24.98 5.60 10.09
CA GLY A 303 -26.14 5.02 9.41
C GLY A 303 -25.92 3.57 8.95
N LYS A 304 -25.00 2.83 9.59
CA LYS A 304 -24.77 1.41 9.34
C LYS A 304 -26.08 0.62 9.47
N ASP A 305 -26.38 -0.14 8.43
CA ASP A 305 -27.53 -1.05 8.37
C ASP A 305 -27.05 -2.50 8.21
N ASN A 306 -28.00 -3.43 8.05
CA ASN A 306 -27.72 -4.87 7.93
C ASN A 306 -27.03 -5.27 6.61
N SER A 307 -26.77 -4.32 5.69
CA SER A 307 -26.00 -4.60 4.48
C SER A 307 -24.49 -4.53 4.72
N TRP A 308 -24.05 -3.92 5.82
CA TRP A 308 -22.65 -3.91 6.23
C TRP A 308 -22.25 -5.24 6.87
N PRO A 309 -20.99 -5.66 6.72
CA PRO A 309 -20.53 -6.91 7.31
C PRO A 309 -20.39 -6.79 8.84
N ASP A 310 -20.41 -7.94 9.52
CA ASP A 310 -20.10 -8.02 10.95
C ASP A 310 -18.60 -7.94 11.24
N THR A 311 -17.76 -8.32 10.27
CA THR A 311 -16.29 -8.32 10.37
C THR A 311 -15.68 -7.70 9.12
N VAL A 312 -14.52 -7.05 9.26
CA VAL A 312 -13.84 -6.40 8.12
C VAL A 312 -13.08 -7.37 7.23
N VAL A 313 -12.67 -8.51 7.77
CA VAL A 313 -12.02 -9.58 7.01
C VAL A 313 -13.00 -10.72 6.77
N GLY A 314 -12.97 -11.29 5.56
CA GLY A 314 -13.64 -12.57 5.28
C GLY A 314 -12.74 -13.76 5.64
N VAL A 315 -13.37 -14.91 5.85
CA VAL A 315 -12.64 -16.19 5.91
C VAL A 315 -12.14 -16.48 4.49
N VAL A 316 -10.84 -16.69 4.34
CA VAL A 316 -10.20 -17.12 3.09
C VAL A 316 -10.30 -18.63 2.98
#